data_AF-A0A950AB02-F1
#
_entry.id   AF-A0A950AB02-F1
#
_cell.length_a   1.000
_cell.length_b   1.000
_cell.length_c   1.000
_cell.angle_alpha   90.00
_cell.angle_beta   90.00
_cell.angle_gamma   90.00
#
_symmetry.space_group_name_H-M   'P 1'
#
loop_
_entity.id
_entity.type
_entity.pdbx_description
1 polymer ?
#
loop_
_entity_poly.entity_id
_entity_poly.type
_entity_poly.pdbx_seq_one_letter_code
_entity_poly.pdbx_strand_id
1 'polypeptide(L)'
;MKVSRFAFLGALGGAAAAAAATRAQAALPPWYPLPPPLKPRLPTRALVLSGAGARGAYEAGVMKWLYRNIDAEQPYDFVSGTSAGAINASFAARATSASIAQAAQLWLGMPQAGVMTLIPPAQHAVNAADQFQESTEHGYPRKLRYLSKANSEIKAMGPKEDLVKIMGVVSSDGIDGLVKKYPFTIAEMKTGLIINATNMT
;
A
#
# COMPACT_ATOMS: atom_id res chain seq x y z
N MET A 1 36.85 -20.05 35.35
CA MET A 1 35.59 -20.51 36.01
C MET A 1 34.64 -20.99 34.92
N LYS A 2 34.31 -22.30 34.89
CA LYS A 2 33.39 -22.88 33.90
C LYS A 2 31.98 -22.87 34.48
N VAL A 3 31.10 -22.04 33.93
CA VAL A 3 29.68 -22.04 34.28
C VAL A 3 29.03 -23.22 33.55
N SER A 4 28.43 -24.16 34.28
CA SER A 4 27.81 -25.35 33.68
C SER A 4 26.49 -24.96 32.99
N ARG A 5 26.17 -25.63 31.87
CA ARG A 5 24.93 -25.41 31.10
C ARG A 5 23.65 -25.57 31.94
N PHE A 6 23.71 -26.30 33.05
CA PHE A 6 22.61 -26.45 33.99
C PHE A 6 22.31 -25.19 34.81
N ALA A 7 23.34 -24.39 35.14
CA ALA A 7 23.14 -23.13 35.86
C ALA A 7 22.45 -22.05 34.99
N PHE A 8 22.68 -22.07 33.67
CA PHE A 8 22.03 -21.15 32.73
C PHE A 8 20.55 -21.48 32.50
N LEU A 9 20.19 -22.76 32.44
CA LEU A 9 18.79 -23.20 32.32
C LEU A 9 17.97 -22.94 33.60
N GLY A 10 18.60 -23.03 34.78
CA GLY A 10 17.94 -22.68 36.05
C GLY A 10 17.54 -21.19 36.13
N ALA A 11 18.35 -20.29 35.57
CA ALA A 11 18.06 -18.85 35.56
C ALA A 11 16.89 -18.48 34.63
N LEU A 12 16.67 -19.23 33.55
CA LEU A 12 15.51 -19.06 32.67
C LEU A 12 14.21 -19.62 33.27
N GLY A 13 14.29 -20.69 34.06
CA GLY A 13 13.12 -21.26 34.76
C GLY A 13 12.59 -20.38 35.90
N GLY A 14 13.48 -19.69 36.62
CA GLY A 14 13.10 -18.80 37.72
C GLY A 14 12.39 -17.52 37.28
N ALA A 15 12.73 -16.99 36.09
CA ALA A 15 12.12 -15.77 35.56
C ALA A 15 10.71 -15.99 34.99
N ALA A 16 10.37 -17.21 34.56
CA ALA A 16 9.04 -17.54 34.04
C ALA A 16 8.01 -17.80 35.16
N ALA A 17 8.44 -18.28 36.33
CA ALA A 17 7.54 -18.61 37.44
C ALA A 17 7.05 -17.38 38.23
N ALA A 18 7.78 -16.26 38.20
CA ALA A 18 7.40 -15.03 38.91
C ALA A 18 6.42 -14.13 38.12
N ALA A 19 6.14 -14.44 36.84
CA ALA A 19 5.24 -13.68 35.99
C ALA A 19 3.85 -14.33 35.80
N ALA A 20 3.53 -15.37 36.57
CA ALA A 20 2.16 -15.85 36.71
C ALA A 20 1.40 -14.94 37.69
N ALA A 21 1.39 -13.64 37.41
CA ALA A 21 0.44 -12.73 38.01
C ALA A 21 -0.95 -13.27 37.67
N THR A 22 -1.74 -13.53 38.70
CA THR A 22 -3.14 -13.92 38.66
C THR A 22 -3.85 -13.00 37.66
N ARG A 23 -4.05 -13.46 36.42
CA ARG A 23 -4.90 -12.75 35.46
C ARG A 23 -6.30 -12.82 36.04
N ALA A 24 -6.71 -11.74 36.70
CA ALA A 24 -8.11 -11.50 37.01
C ALA A 24 -8.89 -11.76 35.72
N GLN A 25 -9.89 -12.63 35.81
CA GLN A 25 -10.75 -12.96 34.68
C GLN A 25 -11.37 -11.64 34.22
N ALA A 26 -10.88 -11.11 33.09
CA ALA A 26 -11.33 -9.81 32.61
C ALA A 26 -12.85 -9.89 32.46
N ALA A 27 -13.57 -8.98 33.14
CA ALA A 27 -15.01 -8.91 33.04
C ALA A 27 -15.39 -8.87 31.56
N LEU A 28 -16.33 -9.74 31.16
CA LEU A 28 -16.77 -9.79 29.79
C LEU A 28 -17.30 -8.40 29.41
N PRO A 29 -16.94 -7.91 28.22
CA PRO A 29 -17.37 -6.59 27.79
C PRO A 29 -18.90 -6.54 27.71
N PRO A 30 -19.50 -5.34 27.85
CA PRO A 30 -20.96 -5.18 27.92
C PRO A 30 -21.71 -5.65 26.67
N TRP A 31 -21.00 -5.89 25.56
CA TRP A 31 -21.55 -6.44 24.32
C TRP A 31 -21.56 -7.99 24.28
N TYR A 32 -21.17 -8.67 25.35
CA TYR A 32 -21.20 -10.14 25.43
C TYR A 32 -22.48 -10.65 26.13
N PRO A 33 -23.15 -11.69 25.59
CA PRO A 33 -22.83 -12.37 24.33
C PRO A 33 -23.17 -11.50 23.12
N LEU A 34 -22.43 -11.68 22.03
CA LEU A 34 -22.80 -11.08 20.75
C LEU A 34 -24.23 -11.49 20.37
N PRO A 35 -25.02 -10.60 19.74
CA PRO A 35 -26.34 -10.97 19.25
C PRO A 35 -26.25 -12.20 18.34
N PRO A 36 -27.27 -13.07 18.34
CA PRO A 36 -27.25 -14.28 17.52
C PRO A 36 -27.03 -13.88 16.05
N PRO A 37 -26.19 -14.62 15.31
CA PRO A 37 -25.91 -14.29 13.92
C PRO A 37 -27.22 -14.21 13.14
N LEU A 38 -27.41 -13.12 12.41
CA LEU A 38 -28.57 -12.95 11.54
C LEU A 38 -28.64 -14.15 10.59
N LYS A 39 -29.84 -14.69 10.37
CA LYS A 39 -30.04 -15.81 9.43
C LYS A 39 -29.48 -15.40 8.05
N PRO A 40 -28.51 -16.14 7.47
CA PRO A 40 -27.96 -15.78 6.17
C PRO A 40 -29.07 -15.90 5.13
N ARG A 41 -29.42 -14.78 4.48
CA ARG A 41 -30.15 -14.80 3.22
C ARG A 41 -29.11 -15.02 2.12
N LEU A 42 -28.91 -16.28 1.72
CA LEU A 42 -27.82 -16.75 0.83
C LEU A 42 -26.42 -16.54 1.45
N PRO A 43 -25.40 -17.34 1.06
CA PRO A 43 -24.05 -17.10 1.58
C PRO A 43 -23.55 -15.75 1.07
N THR A 44 -23.39 -14.79 1.98
CA THR A 44 -22.83 -13.47 1.67
C THR A 44 -21.38 -13.64 1.25
N ARG A 45 -21.02 -13.18 0.04
CA ARG A 45 -19.68 -13.31 -0.54
C ARG A 45 -18.99 -11.97 -0.51
N ALA A 46 -17.75 -11.95 -0.01
CA ALA A 46 -16.92 -10.75 0.00
C ALA A 46 -15.63 -10.95 -0.79
N LEU A 47 -15.25 -9.95 -1.58
CA LEU A 47 -13.97 -9.86 -2.26
C LEU A 47 -13.08 -8.86 -1.51
N VAL A 48 -11.93 -9.32 -1.03
CA VAL A 48 -10.97 -8.47 -0.31
C VAL A 48 -9.70 -8.35 -1.14
N LEU A 49 -9.38 -7.12 -1.53
CA LEU A 49 -8.26 -6.75 -2.39
C LEU A 49 -7.20 -6.03 -1.55
N SER A 50 -6.00 -6.61 -1.53
CA SER A 50 -4.94 -6.15 -0.64
C SER A 50 -4.18 -4.98 -1.27
N GLY A 51 -3.64 -4.10 -0.44
CA GLY A 51 -2.67 -3.11 -0.89
C GLY A 51 -1.35 -3.79 -1.29
N ALA A 52 -0.83 -3.46 -2.48
CA ALA A 52 0.45 -4.02 -2.96
C ALA A 52 1.17 -3.18 -4.04
N GLY A 53 0.80 -1.91 -4.25
CA GLY A 53 1.40 -1.04 -5.26
C GLY A 53 1.30 -1.61 -6.69
N ALA A 54 2.44 -1.77 -7.37
CA ALA A 54 2.52 -2.29 -8.74
C ALA A 54 1.97 -3.72 -8.91
N ARG A 55 1.88 -4.51 -7.83
CA ARG A 55 1.25 -5.85 -7.88
C ARG A 55 -0.27 -5.80 -8.08
N GLY A 56 -0.88 -4.61 -8.04
CA GLY A 56 -2.29 -4.43 -8.40
C GLY A 56 -2.61 -4.88 -9.84
N ALA A 57 -1.63 -4.89 -10.75
CA ALA A 57 -1.80 -5.45 -12.09
C ALA A 57 -2.04 -6.97 -12.10
N TYR A 58 -1.35 -7.70 -11.21
CA TYR A 58 -1.58 -9.13 -11.01
C TYR A 58 -2.98 -9.37 -10.43
N GLU A 59 -3.34 -8.58 -9.42
CA GLU A 59 -4.66 -8.64 -8.80
C GLU A 59 -5.79 -8.38 -9.83
N ALA A 60 -5.61 -7.42 -10.74
CA ALA A 60 -6.56 -7.17 -11.82
C ALA A 60 -6.66 -8.34 -12.83
N GLY A 61 -5.55 -9.05 -13.08
CA GLY A 61 -5.55 -10.28 -13.88
C GLY A 61 -6.35 -11.41 -13.23
N VAL A 62 -6.15 -11.62 -11.92
CA VAL A 62 -6.91 -12.59 -11.12
C VAL A 62 -8.39 -12.22 -11.13
N MET A 63 -8.72 -10.95 -10.86
CA MET A 63 -10.08 -10.44 -10.88
C MET A 63 -10.76 -10.68 -12.23
N LYS A 64 -10.05 -10.42 -13.35
CA LYS A 64 -10.54 -10.73 -14.70
C LYS A 64 -10.83 -12.21 -14.90
N TRP A 65 -10.02 -13.10 -14.34
CA TRP A 65 -10.26 -14.54 -14.44
C TRP A 65 -11.45 -14.97 -13.57
N LEU A 66 -11.57 -14.48 -12.33
CA LEU A 66 -12.69 -14.79 -11.42
C LEU A 66 -14.04 -14.41 -12.05
N TYR A 67 -14.18 -13.16 -12.50
CA TYR A 67 -15.42 -12.66 -13.09
C TYR A 67 -15.80 -13.34 -14.40
N ARG A 68 -14.83 -13.93 -15.13
CA ARG A 68 -15.11 -14.67 -16.36
C ARG A 68 -15.50 -16.12 -16.13
N ASN A 69 -14.94 -16.77 -15.12
CA ASN A 69 -15.02 -18.24 -14.99
C ASN A 69 -15.82 -18.72 -13.79
N ILE A 70 -15.95 -17.90 -12.74
CA ILE A 70 -16.58 -18.29 -11.48
C ILE A 70 -17.79 -17.41 -11.18
N ASP A 71 -17.69 -16.11 -11.48
CA ASP A 71 -18.53 -15.09 -10.88
C ASP A 71 -19.30 -14.25 -11.89
N ALA A 72 -19.63 -14.85 -13.03
CA ALA A 72 -20.18 -14.15 -14.20
C ALA A 72 -21.55 -13.48 -13.95
N GLU A 73 -22.40 -14.03 -13.07
CA GLU A 73 -23.78 -13.55 -12.85
C GLU A 73 -24.02 -12.90 -11.47
N GLN A 74 -23.27 -13.27 -10.42
CA GLN A 74 -23.32 -12.62 -9.09
C GLN A 74 -21.96 -12.72 -8.40
N PRO A 75 -21.12 -11.67 -8.47
CA PRO A 75 -19.75 -11.81 -8.06
C PRO A 75 -19.58 -11.74 -6.54
N TYR A 76 -19.99 -10.63 -5.89
CA TYR A 76 -19.78 -10.40 -4.46
C TYR A 76 -20.81 -9.39 -3.91
N ASP A 77 -21.26 -9.56 -2.68
CA ASP A 77 -22.12 -8.59 -1.98
C ASP A 77 -21.31 -7.40 -1.46
N PHE A 78 -20.07 -7.68 -1.04
CA PHE A 78 -19.13 -6.69 -0.54
C PHE A 78 -17.79 -6.80 -1.26
N VAL A 79 -17.22 -5.65 -1.58
CA VAL A 79 -15.85 -5.53 -2.06
C VAL A 79 -15.10 -4.59 -1.14
N SER A 80 -13.93 -5.01 -0.66
CA SER A 80 -13.04 -4.17 0.11
C SER A 80 -11.69 -4.07 -0.56
N GLY A 81 -11.11 -2.87 -0.56
CA GLY A 81 -9.79 -2.61 -1.13
C GLY A 81 -8.96 -1.67 -0.28
N THR A 82 -7.67 -1.95 -0.14
CA THR A 82 -6.72 -1.08 0.56
C THR A 82 -5.66 -0.54 -0.41
N SER A 83 -5.33 0.76 -0.35
CA SER A 83 -4.28 1.37 -1.20
C SER A 83 -4.48 1.05 -2.71
N ALA A 84 -3.49 0.48 -3.41
CA ALA A 84 -3.62 0.06 -4.80
C ALA A 84 -4.80 -0.91 -5.06
N GLY A 85 -5.16 -1.75 -4.08
CA GLY A 85 -6.32 -2.64 -4.15
C GLY A 85 -7.65 -1.88 -4.13
N ALA A 86 -7.68 -0.65 -3.60
CA ALA A 86 -8.87 0.21 -3.67
C ALA A 86 -9.20 0.63 -5.11
N ILE A 87 -8.18 0.77 -5.96
CA ILE A 87 -8.38 1.03 -7.40
C ILE A 87 -9.11 -0.15 -8.03
N ASN A 88 -8.65 -1.39 -7.80
CA ASN A 88 -9.33 -2.57 -8.33
C ASN A 88 -10.73 -2.76 -7.74
N ALA A 89 -10.89 -2.46 -6.44
CA ALA A 89 -12.16 -2.59 -5.74
C ALA A 89 -13.25 -1.67 -6.34
N SER A 90 -12.89 -0.47 -6.79
CA SER A 90 -13.86 0.46 -7.40
C SER A 90 -14.41 -0.08 -8.73
N PHE A 91 -13.59 -0.77 -9.53
CA PHE A 91 -14.05 -1.45 -10.75
C PHE A 91 -14.86 -2.72 -10.42
N ALA A 92 -14.41 -3.51 -9.45
CA ALA A 92 -15.13 -4.70 -8.99
C ALA A 92 -16.54 -4.36 -8.48
N ALA A 93 -16.70 -3.20 -7.84
CA ALA A 93 -17.97 -2.78 -7.25
C ALA A 93 -19.10 -2.51 -8.26
N ARG A 94 -18.76 -2.24 -9.53
CA ARG A 94 -19.74 -2.10 -10.62
C ARG A 94 -20.29 -3.46 -11.07
N ALA A 95 -19.60 -4.55 -10.72
CA ALA A 95 -19.97 -5.92 -11.03
C ALA A 95 -20.33 -6.16 -12.52
N THR A 96 -19.52 -5.64 -13.44
CA THR A 96 -19.69 -5.88 -14.88
C THR A 96 -18.40 -6.29 -15.55
N SER A 97 -18.47 -7.20 -16.53
CA SER A 97 -17.31 -7.62 -17.34
C SER A 97 -16.61 -6.45 -18.03
N ALA A 98 -17.37 -5.42 -18.43
CA ALA A 98 -16.82 -4.19 -19.00
C ALA A 98 -15.96 -3.43 -17.99
N SER A 99 -16.42 -3.27 -16.74
CA SER A 99 -15.66 -2.58 -15.70
C SER A 99 -14.39 -3.35 -15.31
N ILE A 100 -14.48 -4.68 -15.23
CA ILE A 100 -13.30 -5.52 -14.98
C ILE A 100 -12.29 -5.44 -16.13
N ALA A 101 -12.76 -5.37 -17.38
CA ALA A 101 -11.89 -5.15 -18.53
C ALA A 101 -11.22 -3.77 -18.48
N GLN A 102 -11.94 -2.72 -18.05
CA GLN A 102 -11.37 -1.38 -17.84
C GLN A 102 -10.26 -1.39 -16.79
N ALA A 103 -10.43 -2.11 -15.67
CA ALA A 103 -9.37 -2.29 -14.68
C ALA A 103 -8.11 -2.91 -15.31
N ALA A 104 -8.25 -3.98 -16.10
CA ALA A 104 -7.12 -4.59 -16.78
C ALA A 104 -6.44 -3.63 -17.76
N GLN A 105 -7.21 -2.85 -18.52
CA GLN A 105 -6.69 -1.85 -19.45
C GLN A 105 -5.98 -0.70 -18.73
N LEU A 106 -6.48 -0.29 -17.56
CA LEU A 106 -5.82 0.69 -16.71
C LEU A 106 -4.40 0.21 -16.35
N TRP A 107 -4.27 -1.00 -15.82
CA TRP A 107 -2.97 -1.54 -15.42
C TRP A 107 -2.02 -1.78 -16.60
N LEU A 108 -2.54 -2.25 -17.73
CA LEU A 108 -1.74 -2.38 -18.96
C LEU A 108 -1.28 -1.03 -19.51
N GLY A 109 -2.04 0.02 -19.26
CA GLY A 109 -1.77 1.38 -19.68
C GLY A 109 -1.02 2.23 -18.64
N MET A 110 -0.55 1.64 -17.53
CA MET A 110 0.28 2.32 -16.52
C MET A 110 1.77 2.10 -16.82
N PRO A 111 2.46 3.00 -17.55
CA PRO A 111 3.91 2.95 -17.62
C PRO A 111 4.51 3.25 -16.24
N GLN A 112 5.52 2.46 -15.83
CA GLN A 112 6.24 2.66 -14.55
C GLN A 112 6.68 4.12 -14.34
N ALA A 113 7.10 4.78 -15.42
CA ALA A 113 7.58 6.16 -15.42
C ALA A 113 6.52 7.22 -15.07
N GLY A 114 5.21 6.90 -15.13
CA GLY A 114 4.12 7.85 -14.87
C GLY A 114 3.43 7.68 -13.51
N VAL A 115 3.81 6.67 -12.73
CA VAL A 115 3.13 6.31 -11.46
C VAL A 115 4.02 6.55 -10.24
N MET A 116 5.31 6.27 -10.36
CA MET A 116 6.32 6.53 -9.32
C MET A 116 7.28 7.61 -9.83
N THR A 117 6.79 8.84 -9.93
CA THR A 117 7.65 9.99 -10.21
C THR A 117 8.12 10.58 -8.89
N LEU A 118 9.42 10.80 -8.78
CA LEU A 118 9.93 11.68 -7.75
C LEU A 118 9.44 13.09 -8.07
N ILE A 119 8.79 13.72 -7.11
CA ILE A 119 8.51 15.14 -7.24
C ILE A 119 9.82 15.93 -7.41
N PRO A 120 9.80 17.12 -8.04
CA PRO A 120 11.03 17.79 -8.45
C PRO A 120 12.11 17.94 -7.37
N PRO A 121 11.79 18.31 -6.10
CA PRO A 121 12.80 18.38 -5.05
C PRO A 121 13.43 17.01 -4.73
N ALA A 122 12.62 15.96 -4.63
CA ALA A 122 13.13 14.61 -4.39
C ALA A 122 13.99 14.10 -5.56
N GLN A 123 13.62 14.46 -6.80
CA GLN A 123 14.41 14.12 -7.99
C GLN A 123 15.78 14.82 -7.96
N HIS A 124 15.83 16.11 -7.64
CA HIS A 124 17.08 16.85 -7.49
C HIS A 124 17.96 16.29 -6.36
N ALA A 125 17.36 15.81 -5.27
CA ALA A 125 18.09 15.15 -4.18
C ALA A 125 18.78 13.86 -4.64
N VAL A 126 18.07 13.02 -5.40
CA VAL A 126 18.63 11.79 -5.98
C VAL A 126 19.75 12.13 -6.98
N ASN A 127 19.50 13.07 -7.89
CA ASN A 127 20.52 13.49 -8.86
C ASN A 127 21.78 14.04 -8.17
N ALA A 128 21.63 14.80 -7.08
CA ALA A 128 22.76 15.30 -6.30
C ALA A 128 23.57 14.16 -5.68
N ALA A 129 22.90 13.15 -5.12
CA ALA A 129 23.54 11.96 -4.56
C ALA A 129 24.31 11.19 -5.63
N ASP A 130 23.72 11.00 -6.82
CA ASP A 130 24.37 10.34 -7.94
C ASP A 130 25.64 11.10 -8.39
N GLN A 131 25.56 12.42 -8.54
CA GLN A 131 26.73 13.24 -8.89
C GLN A 131 27.80 13.23 -7.79
N PHE A 132 27.40 13.17 -6.52
CA PHE A 132 28.33 13.05 -5.40
C PHE A 132 29.04 11.69 -5.42
N GLN A 133 28.30 10.59 -5.63
CA GLN A 133 28.84 9.24 -5.76
C GLN A 133 29.82 9.17 -6.93
N GLU A 134 29.45 9.66 -8.11
CA GLU A 134 30.32 9.75 -9.30
C GLU A 134 31.62 10.53 -9.05
N SER A 135 31.58 11.54 -8.17
CA SER A 135 32.77 12.29 -7.78
C SER A 135 33.77 11.46 -6.98
N THR A 136 33.32 10.39 -6.31
CA THR A 136 34.20 9.50 -5.53
C THR A 136 34.94 8.51 -6.42
N GLU A 137 34.36 8.19 -7.58
CA GLU A 137 34.94 7.28 -8.58
C GLU A 137 36.00 7.96 -9.45
N HIS A 138 36.13 9.29 -9.38
CA HIS A 138 37.02 10.07 -10.22
C HIS A 138 38.08 10.87 -9.43
N GLY A 139 39.30 10.94 -9.99
CA GLY A 139 40.37 11.81 -9.51
C GLY A 139 40.20 13.28 -9.92
N TYR A 140 41.10 14.12 -9.41
CA TYR A 140 41.20 15.52 -9.84
C TYR A 140 41.77 15.62 -11.26
N PRO A 141 41.35 16.61 -12.07
CA PRO A 141 40.41 17.70 -11.74
C PRO A 141 38.94 17.33 -11.97
N ARG A 142 38.65 16.18 -12.59
CA ARG A 142 37.29 15.80 -13.02
C ARG A 142 36.29 15.73 -11.86
N LYS A 143 36.76 15.33 -10.68
CA LYS A 143 36.02 15.37 -9.41
C LYS A 143 35.33 16.71 -9.12
N LEU A 144 36.01 17.84 -9.37
CA LEU A 144 35.45 19.18 -9.12
C LEU A 144 34.21 19.45 -9.95
N ARG A 145 34.16 18.92 -11.18
CA ARG A 145 33.01 19.07 -12.06
C ARG A 145 31.77 18.36 -11.51
N TYR A 146 31.95 17.15 -10.99
CA TYR A 146 30.86 16.37 -10.38
C TYR A 146 30.38 17.00 -9.07
N LEU A 147 31.31 17.45 -8.21
CA LEU A 147 30.94 18.18 -6.99
C LEU A 147 30.21 19.49 -7.29
N SER A 148 30.62 20.21 -8.34
CA SER A 148 29.93 21.42 -8.78
C SER A 148 28.51 21.14 -9.26
N LYS A 149 28.30 20.04 -10.00
CA LYS A 149 26.96 19.58 -10.42
C LYS A 149 26.11 19.12 -9.23
N ALA A 150 26.67 18.36 -8.30
CA ALA A 150 25.97 17.96 -7.08
C ALA A 150 25.49 19.19 -6.30
N ASN A 151 26.33 20.23 -6.19
CA ASN A 151 25.97 21.48 -5.54
C ASN A 151 24.89 22.27 -6.30
N SER A 152 24.85 22.23 -7.64
CA SER A 152 23.76 22.86 -8.40
C SER A 152 22.44 22.13 -8.21
N GLU A 153 22.44 20.78 -8.16
CA GLU A 153 21.24 19.98 -7.89
C GLU A 153 20.71 20.25 -6.47
N ILE A 154 21.58 20.33 -5.45
CA ILE A 154 21.18 20.69 -4.07
C ILE A 154 20.55 22.08 -3.99
N LYS A 155 21.00 23.04 -4.81
CA LYS A 155 20.38 24.37 -4.87
C LYS A 155 19.03 24.34 -5.59
N ALA A 156 18.93 23.57 -6.68
CA ALA A 156 17.71 23.40 -7.45
C ALA A 156 16.61 22.63 -6.68
N MET A 157 17.02 21.77 -5.75
CA MET A 157 16.13 21.08 -4.82
C MET A 157 15.32 22.02 -3.92
N GLY A 158 15.83 23.22 -3.63
CA GLY A 158 15.19 24.16 -2.71
C GLY A 158 15.52 23.89 -1.23
N PRO A 159 14.76 24.51 -0.30
CA PRO A 159 15.02 24.42 1.15
C PRO A 159 14.94 22.99 1.67
N LYS A 160 15.85 22.60 2.56
CA LYS A 160 15.89 21.23 3.10
C LYS A 160 14.68 20.90 3.98
N GLU A 161 13.99 21.91 4.50
CA GLU A 161 12.76 21.76 5.27
C GLU A 161 11.60 21.27 4.40
N ASP A 162 11.64 21.54 3.09
CA ASP A 162 10.61 21.07 2.16
C ASP A 162 10.74 19.57 1.90
N LEU A 163 11.94 18.99 1.93
CA LEU A 163 12.13 17.53 1.85
C LEU A 163 11.43 16.77 2.99
N VAL A 164 11.34 17.37 4.19
CA VAL A 164 10.66 16.76 5.34
C VAL A 164 9.14 16.75 5.13
N LYS A 165 8.60 17.76 4.43
CA LYS A 165 7.17 17.79 4.03
C LYS A 165 6.87 16.77 2.92
N ILE A 166 7.88 16.39 2.13
CA ILE A 166 7.75 15.52 0.96
C ILE A 166 7.64 14.03 1.30
N MET A 167 8.09 13.61 2.48
CA MET A 167 7.99 12.23 2.97
C MET A 167 6.53 11.69 3.05
N GLY A 168 5.51 12.50 2.77
CA GLY A 168 4.11 12.08 2.68
C GLY A 168 3.31 12.62 1.48
N VAL A 169 3.88 13.49 0.63
CA VAL A 169 3.10 14.17 -0.41
C VAL A 169 3.13 13.38 -1.73
N VAL A 170 2.01 12.75 -2.05
CA VAL A 170 1.74 12.11 -3.34
C VAL A 170 1.03 13.14 -4.25
N SER A 171 1.49 13.33 -5.49
CA SER A 171 0.79 14.19 -6.45
C SER A 171 -0.62 13.63 -6.74
N SER A 172 -1.64 14.49 -6.75
CA SER A 172 -3.00 14.11 -7.13
C SER A 172 -3.17 13.93 -8.64
N ASP A 173 -2.26 14.46 -9.47
CA ASP A 173 -2.39 14.50 -10.93
C ASP A 173 -2.61 13.10 -11.53
N GLY A 174 -1.90 12.11 -10.99
CA GLY A 174 -2.04 10.72 -11.40
C GLY A 174 -3.44 10.17 -11.12
N ILE A 175 -3.99 10.47 -9.93
CA ILE A 175 -5.33 10.05 -9.53
C ILE A 175 -6.39 10.83 -10.34
N ASP A 176 -6.23 12.15 -10.49
CA ASP A 176 -7.15 13.02 -11.20
C ASP A 176 -7.27 12.65 -12.68
N GLY A 177 -6.15 12.32 -13.33
CA GLY A 177 -6.14 11.79 -14.69
C GLY A 177 -6.88 10.46 -14.80
N LEU A 178 -6.77 9.61 -13.77
CA LEU A 178 -7.42 8.31 -13.68
C LEU A 178 -8.94 8.46 -13.54
N VAL A 179 -9.41 9.33 -12.64
CA VAL A 179 -10.83 9.65 -12.42
C VAL A 179 -11.46 10.24 -13.68
N LYS A 180 -10.75 11.14 -14.38
CA LYS A 180 -11.23 11.73 -15.65
C LYS A 180 -11.36 10.68 -16.76
N LYS A 181 -10.42 9.74 -16.85
CA LYS A 181 -10.40 8.70 -17.88
C LYS A 181 -11.43 7.59 -17.62
N TYR A 182 -11.66 7.26 -16.35
CA TYR A 182 -12.60 6.23 -15.90
C TYR A 182 -13.58 6.81 -14.89
N PRO A 183 -14.52 7.67 -15.35
CA PRO A 183 -15.51 8.25 -14.45
C PRO A 183 -16.36 7.12 -13.85
N PHE A 184 -16.63 7.24 -12.55
CA PHE A 184 -17.52 6.35 -11.82
C PHE A 184 -18.41 7.17 -10.90
N THR A 185 -19.68 6.78 -10.79
CA THR A 185 -20.63 7.37 -9.85
C THR A 185 -21.11 6.33 -8.85
N ILE A 186 -21.56 6.79 -7.68
CA ILE A 186 -22.10 5.90 -6.63
C ILE A 186 -23.30 5.08 -7.18
N ALA A 187 -24.08 5.67 -8.09
CA ALA A 187 -25.24 5.02 -8.71
C ALA A 187 -24.88 3.80 -9.60
N GLU A 188 -23.63 3.71 -10.07
CA GLU A 188 -23.17 2.59 -10.89
C GLU A 188 -22.67 1.40 -10.06
N MET A 189 -22.56 1.54 -8.74
CA MET A 189 -22.13 0.47 -7.84
C MET A 189 -23.29 -0.52 -7.64
N LYS A 190 -23.01 -1.80 -7.88
CA LYS A 190 -23.95 -2.90 -7.66
C LYS A 190 -23.65 -3.69 -6.38
N THR A 191 -22.50 -3.43 -5.76
CA THR A 191 -22.03 -4.09 -4.54
C THR A 191 -21.68 -3.04 -3.49
N GLY A 192 -21.68 -3.42 -2.21
CA GLY A 192 -21.10 -2.57 -1.17
C GLY A 192 -19.59 -2.41 -1.38
N LEU A 193 -19.08 -1.19 -1.28
CA LEU A 193 -17.66 -0.88 -1.43
C LEU A 193 -17.08 -0.31 -0.13
N ILE A 194 -16.01 -0.93 0.38
CA ILE A 194 -15.27 -0.49 1.56
C ILE A 194 -13.84 -0.16 1.14
N ILE A 195 -13.50 1.13 1.12
CA ILE A 195 -12.15 1.60 0.80
C ILE A 195 -11.40 1.92 2.09
N ASN A 196 -10.21 1.36 2.23
CA ASN A 196 -9.27 1.74 3.30
C ASN A 196 -8.06 2.45 2.68
N ALA A 197 -7.93 3.74 2.95
CA ALA A 197 -6.79 4.54 2.49
C ALA A 197 -5.76 4.66 3.61
N THR A 198 -4.52 4.24 3.35
CA THR A 198 -3.39 4.48 4.27
C THR A 198 -2.72 5.79 3.85
N ASN A 199 -2.77 6.79 4.75
CA ASN A 199 -2.30 8.18 4.63
C ASN A 199 -3.05 9.10 3.64
N MET A 200 -3.97 9.90 4.19
CA MET A 200 -4.28 11.25 3.70
C MET A 200 -3.69 12.25 4.70
N THR A 201 -2.45 12.68 4.47
CA THR A 201 -1.86 13.89 5.08
C THR A 201 -0.90 14.51 4.10
#